data_AF-A0A955PR81-F1
#
_entry.id   AF-A0A955PR81-F1
#
_cell.length_a   1.000
_cell.length_b   1.000
_cell.length_c   1.000
_cell.angle_alpha   90.00
_cell.angle_beta   90.00
_cell.angle_gamma   90.00
#
_symmetry.space_group_name_H-M   'P 1'
#
loop_
_entity.id
_entity.type
_entity.pdbx_description
1 polymer ?
#
loop_
_entity_poly.entity_id
_entity_poly.type
_entity_poly.pdbx_seq_one_letter_code
_entity_poly.pdbx_strand_id
1 'polypeptide(L)' 'MHIAKKGLRTLGIAESFSGSPESVLAGVVMRKDLRIDGFRFTTATVGGM' A
#
# COMPACT_ATOMS: atom_id res chain seq x y z
N MET A 1 -0.60 -11.53 22.39
CA MET A 1 -0.67 -10.42 21.42
C MET A 1 0.59 -9.59 21.56
N HIS A 2 1.51 -9.62 20.57
CA HIS A 2 2.77 -8.87 20.65
C HIS A 2 2.46 -7.37 20.53
N ILE A 3 2.76 -6.59 21.58
CA ILE A 3 2.58 -5.15 21.58
C ILE A 3 3.55 -4.55 20.55
N ALA A 4 3.01 -3.94 19.50
CA ALA A 4 3.81 -3.24 18.50
C ALA A 4 4.65 -2.13 19.16
N LYS A 5 5.92 -2.02 18.76
CA LYS A 5 6.86 -0.98 19.24
C LYS A 5 6.26 0.42 19.07
N LYS A 6 6.56 1.32 20.01
CA LYS A 6 6.24 2.75 19.87
C LYS A 6 6.87 3.28 18.57
N GLY A 7 6.06 3.93 17.73
CA GLY A 7 6.51 4.48 16.44
C GLY A 7 6.57 3.48 15.28
N LEU A 8 6.03 2.25 15.44
CA LEU A 8 5.89 1.31 14.33
C LEU A 8 5.09 1.93 13.18
N ARG A 9 5.62 1.75 11.96
CA ARG A 9 4.99 2.11 10.70
C ARG A 9 4.83 0.87 9.85
N THR A 10 3.73 0.84 9.10
CA THR A 10 3.45 -0.22 8.13
C THR A 10 3.35 0.42 6.75
N LEU A 11 3.90 -0.27 5.74
CA LEU A 11 3.56 -0.01 4.35
C LEU A 11 2.38 -0.92 3.98
N GLY A 12 1.19 -0.34 3.83
CA GLY A 12 0.04 -1.01 3.24
C GLY A 12 0.06 -0.84 1.72
N ILE A 13 -0.23 -1.91 0.99
CA ILE A 13 -0.33 -1.88 -0.48
C ILE A 13 -1.69 -2.45 -0.87
N ALA A 14 -2.39 -1.75 -1.75
CA ALA A 14 -3.61 -2.22 -2.39
C ALA A 14 -3.48 -2.09 -3.91
N GLU A 15 -4.07 -3.02 -4.64
CA GLU A 15 -4.09 -3.05 -6.10
C GLU A 15 -5.52 -2.91 -6.62
N SER A 16 -5.69 -2.22 -7.75
CA SER A 16 -6.95 -2.18 -8.49
C SER A 16 -6.71 -2.19 -10.00
N PHE A 17 -7.54 -2.90 -10.75
CA PHE A 17 -7.53 -2.92 -12.21
C PHE A 17 -8.97 -2.94 -12.73
N SER A 18 -9.20 -2.37 -13.92
CA SER A 18 -10.51 -2.44 -14.59
C SER A 18 -10.33 -2.40 -16.11
N GLY A 19 -10.33 -3.57 -16.75
CA GLY A 19 -10.26 -3.72 -18.21
C GLY A 19 -8.98 -3.17 -18.87
N SER A 20 -7.95 -2.85 -18.09
CA SER A 20 -6.67 -2.27 -18.53
C SER A 20 -5.55 -3.32 -18.50
N PRO A 21 -4.55 -3.24 -19.40
CA PRO A 21 -3.34 -4.07 -19.31
C PRO A 21 -2.46 -3.70 -18.11
N GLU A 22 -2.70 -2.54 -17.49
CA GLU A 22 -2.03 -2.10 -16.26
C GLU A 22 -3.00 -2.05 -15.08
N SER A 23 -2.54 -2.49 -13.90
CA SER A 23 -3.15 -2.26 -12.60
C SER A 23 -2.52 -1.05 -11.92
N VAL A 24 -3.27 -0.40 -11.03
CA VAL A 24 -2.78 0.67 -10.16
C VAL A 24 -2.49 0.11 -8.79
N LEU A 25 -1.27 0.33 -8.30
CA LEU A 25 -0.84 0.01 -6.94
C LEU A 25 -0.82 1.29 -6.09
N ALA A 26 -1.53 1.27 -4.97
CA ALA A 26 -1.54 2.32 -3.96
C ALA A 26 -0.72 1.88 -2.75
N GLY A 27 0.43 2.52 -2.50
CA GLY A 27 1.26 2.31 -1.32
C GLY A 27 1.02 3.40 -0.28
N VAL A 28 0.76 3.03 0.97
CA VAL A 28 0.51 3.96 2.08
C VAL A 28 1.40 3.59 3.26
N VAL A 29 2.16 4.56 3.78
CA VAL A 29 2.89 4.43 5.04
C VAL A 29 2.04 5.01 6.15
N MET A 30 1.65 4.19 7.12
CA MET A 30 0.79 4.61 8.23
C MET A 30 1.25 4.07 9.58
N ARG A 31 0.75 4.70 10.63
CA ARG A 31 0.96 4.32 12.03
C ARG A 31 -0.25 3.56 12.59
N LYS A 32 -0.09 2.95 13.76
CA LYS A 32 -1.17 2.20 14.44
C LYS A 32 -2.40 3.05 14.82
N ASP A 33 -2.25 4.37 14.90
CA ASP A 33 -3.31 5.34 15.20
C ASP A 33 -3.94 5.91 13.92
N LEU A 34 -3.72 5.24 12.78
CA LEU A 34 -4.27 5.56 11.46
C LEU A 34 -3.78 6.90 10.86
N ARG A 35 -2.76 7.52 11.44
CA ARG A 35 -2.09 8.67 10.82
C ARG A 35 -1.25 8.18 9.62
N ILE A 36 -1.51 8.79 8.46
CA ILE A 36 -0.76 8.55 7.22
C ILE A 36 0.47 9.48 7.20
N ASP A 37 1.64 8.88 7.05
CA ASP A 37 2.91 9.60 6.90
C ASP A 37 3.23 9.91 5.43
N GLY A 38 2.71 9.11 4.50
CA GLY A 38 2.86 9.34 3.07
C GLY A 38 2.16 8.28 2.21
N PHE A 39 1.98 8.59 0.93
CA PHE A 39 1.42 7.66 -0.05
C PHE A 39 2.06 7.84 -1.43
N ARG A 40 2.01 6.80 -2.25
CA ARG A 40 2.45 6.85 -3.65
C ARG A 40 1.64 5.87 -4.50
N PHE A 41 1.48 6.23 -5.77
CA PHE A 41 0.91 5.35 -6.79
C PHE A 41 1.99 4.90 -7.77
N THR A 42 1.85 3.69 -8.29
CA THR A 42 2.60 3.15 -9.43
C THR A 42 1.69 2.21 -10.21
N THR A 43 2.10 1.79 -11.40
CA THR A 43 1.42 0.74 -12.17
C THR A 43 2.19 -0.57 -12.16
N ALA A 44 1.50 -1.67 -12.48
CA ALA A 44 2.07 -2.97 -12.80
C ALA A 44 1.28 -3.63 -13.93
N THR A 45 1.91 -4.52 -14.72
CA THR A 45 1.21 -5.25 -15.79
C THR A 45 0.24 -6.29 -15.21
N VAL A 46 -1.02 -6.25 -15.62
CA VAL A 46 -2.03 -7.24 -15.25
C VAL A 46 -1.65 -8.59 -15.86
N GLY A 47 -1.58 -9.62 -15.01
CA GLY A 47 -1.14 -10.96 -15.41
C GLY A 47 0.37 -11.20 -15.28
N GLY A 48 1.15 -10.18 -14.91
CA GLY A 48 2.61 -10.28 -14.77
C GLY A 48 3.37 -10.12 -16.08
N MET A 49 4.66 -10.47 -16.07
CA MET A 49 5.52 -10.56 -17.26
C MET A 49 5.59 -12.00 -17.77
#